data_AF-R5GXJ9-F1
#
_entry.id   AF-R5GXJ9-F1
#
_cell.length_a   1.000
_cell.length_b   1.000
_cell.length_c   1.000
_cell.angle_alpha   90.00
_cell.angle_beta   90.00
_cell.angle_gamma   90.00
#
_symmetry.space_group_name_H-M   'P 1'
#
loop_
_entity.id
_entity.type
_entity.pdbx_description
1 polymer ?
#
loop_
_entity_poly.entity_id
_entity_poly.type
_entity_poly.pdbx_seq_one_letter_code
_entity_poly.pdbx_strand_id
1 'polypeptide(L)' 'MWKITEKQYSAEDGSTYTSYGVCYGECSVDDITPSHSAIEKFTDALNRYEASPTHIFDLVENFLAEL' A
#
# COMPACT_ATOMS: atom_id res chain seq x y z
N MET A 1 7.20 -10.90 -6.35
CA MET A 1 6.02 -10.11 -6.75
C MET A 1 5.42 -9.45 -5.53
N TRP A 2 4.94 -8.22 -5.69
CA TRP A 2 4.24 -7.47 -4.66
C TRP A 2 2.89 -8.10 -4.36
N LYS A 3 2.52 -8.08 -3.08
CA LYS A 3 1.24 -8.58 -2.56
C LYS A 3 0.59 -7.51 -1.71
N ILE A 4 -0.73 -7.45 -1.72
CA ILE A 4 -1.50 -6.57 -0.84
C ILE A 4 -1.39 -7.09 0.61
N THR A 5 -1.24 -6.17 1.55
CA THR A 5 -1.43 -6.42 2.98
C THR A 5 -2.69 -5.74 3.46
N GLU A 6 -3.37 -6.32 4.45
CA GLU A 6 -4.56 -5.76 5.09
C GLU A 6 -4.33 -5.71 6.60
N LYS A 7 -4.56 -4.55 7.21
CA LYS A 7 -4.45 -4.36 8.67
C LYS A 7 -5.60 -3.48 9.18
N GLN A 8 -6.03 -3.77 10.40
CA GLN A 8 -6.99 -2.93 11.11
C GLN A 8 -6.23 -1.97 12.03
N TYR A 9 -6.62 -0.70 11.99
CA TYR A 9 -6.07 0.39 12.78
C TYR A 9 -7.15 1.02 13.65
N SER A 10 -6.73 1.64 14.73
CA SER A 10 -7.58 2.47 15.57
C SER A 10 -7.24 3.94 15.34
N ALA A 11 -8.25 4.75 15.03
CA ALA A 11 -8.12 6.20 14.94
C ALA A 11 -8.15 6.83 16.34
N GLU A 12 -7.77 8.11 16.43
CA GLU A 12 -7.72 8.85 17.70
C GLU A 12 -9.10 9.03 18.35
N ASP A 13 -10.17 9.02 17.56
CA ASP A 13 -11.55 9.10 18.04
C ASP A 13 -12.10 7.76 18.56
N GLY A 14 -11.27 6.70 18.56
CA GLY A 14 -11.64 5.35 18.99
C GLY A 14 -12.37 4.53 17.93
N SER A 15 -12.61 5.07 16.74
CA SER A 15 -13.10 4.29 15.61
C SER A 15 -12.00 3.36 15.07
N THR A 16 -12.41 2.27 14.41
CA THR A 16 -11.48 1.38 13.71
C THR A 16 -11.68 1.49 12.21
N TYR A 17 -10.58 1.38 11.47
CA TYR A 17 -10.61 1.33 10.01
C TYR A 17 -9.66 0.25 9.50
N THR A 18 -10.00 -0.31 8.35
CA THR A 18 -9.12 -1.20 7.60
C THR A 18 -8.29 -0.35 6.66
N SER A 19 -6.98 -0.58 6.66
CA SER A 19 -6.06 0.03 5.72
C SER A 19 -5.23 -1.03 5.01
N TYR A 20 -4.91 -0.75 3.77
CA TYR A 20 -4.20 -1.65 2.89
C TYR A 20 -2.79 -1.14 2.62
N GLY A 21 -1.87 -2.08 2.47
CA GLY A 21 -0.48 -1.84 2.15
C GLY A 21 0.03 -2.81 1.08
N VAL A 22 1.34 -2.84 0.89
CA VAL A 22 2.00 -3.80 -0.02
C VAL A 22 3.27 -4.40 0.60
N CYS A 23 3.58 -5.65 0.25
CA CYS A 23 4.82 -6.31 0.65
C CYS A 23 5.52 -7.05 -0.49
N TYR A 24 6.85 -7.10 -0.41
CA TYR A 24 7.75 -7.88 -1.27
C TYR A 24 8.88 -8.46 -0.42
N GLY A 25 8.88 -9.78 -0.22
CA GLY A 25 9.87 -10.44 0.65
C GLY A 25 9.74 -9.94 2.09
N GLU A 26 10.81 -9.37 2.63
CA GLU A 26 10.84 -8.75 3.96
C GLU A 26 10.47 -7.26 3.96
N CYS A 27 10.32 -6.64 2.78
CA CYS A 27 9.89 -5.26 2.65
C CYS A 27 8.36 -5.17 2.75
N SER A 28 7.86 -4.32 3.64
CA SER A 28 6.44 -4.01 3.80
C SER A 28 6.26 -2.52 3.96
N VAL A 29 5.27 -1.96 3.28
CA VAL A 29 4.74 -0.62 3.54
C VAL A 29 3.26 -0.79 3.85
N ASP A 30 2.92 -0.58 5.11
CA ASP A 30 1.55 -0.68 5.58
C ASP A 30 0.87 0.69 5.58
N ASP A 31 -0.45 0.69 5.80
CA ASP A 31 -1.26 1.90 5.95
C ASP A 31 -1.15 2.91 4.80
N ILE A 32 -1.27 2.43 3.56
CA ILE A 32 -1.21 3.29 2.37
C ILE A 32 -2.59 3.87 2.05
N THR A 33 -3.64 3.06 2.04
CA THR A 33 -4.98 3.52 1.66
C THR A 33 -6.08 2.64 2.25
N PRO A 34 -7.24 3.19 2.64
CA PRO A 34 -8.41 2.40 3.02
C PRO A 34 -9.17 1.82 1.81
N SER A 35 -8.80 2.18 0.57
CA SER A 35 -9.49 1.71 -0.64
C SER A 35 -8.86 0.45 -1.21
N HIS A 36 -9.55 -0.68 -1.10
CA HIS A 36 -9.11 -1.96 -1.70
C HIS A 36 -8.87 -1.82 -3.22
N SER A 37 -9.77 -1.13 -3.92
CA SER A 37 -9.64 -0.93 -5.37
C SER A 37 -8.43 -0.08 -5.76
N ALA A 38 -8.00 0.84 -4.89
CA ALA A 38 -6.84 1.68 -5.14
C ALA A 38 -5.54 0.90 -4.91
N ILE A 39 -5.46 0.12 -3.82
CA ILE A 39 -4.28 -0.72 -3.55
C ILE A 39 -4.12 -1.85 -4.59
N GLU A 40 -5.21 -2.38 -5.15
CA GLU A 40 -5.17 -3.34 -6.25
C GLU A 40 -4.50 -2.73 -7.49
N LYS A 41 -4.96 -1.54 -7.92
CA LYS A 41 -4.35 -0.82 -9.06
C LYS A 41 -2.88 -0.51 -8.82
N PHE A 42 -2.53 -0.09 -7.60
CA PHE A 42 -1.14 0.18 -7.24
C PHE A 42 -0.28 -1.08 -7.29
N THR A 43 -0.76 -2.18 -6.68
CA THR A 43 -0.04 -3.47 -6.68
C THR A 43 0.12 -4.03 -8.09
N ASP A 44 -0.89 -3.89 -8.94
CA ASP A 44 -0.83 -4.28 -10.35
C ASP A 44 0.23 -3.46 -11.11
N ALA A 45 0.31 -2.15 -10.86
CA ALA A 45 1.34 -1.30 -11.46
C ALA A 45 2.75 -1.68 -10.97
N LEU A 46 2.93 -1.89 -9.66
CA LEU A 46 4.20 -2.34 -9.09
C LEU A 46 4.66 -3.66 -9.72
N ASN A 47 3.75 -4.62 -9.89
CA ASN A 47 4.06 -5.91 -10.49
C ASN A 47 4.32 -5.80 -12.00
N ARG A 48 3.53 -5.01 -12.72
CA ARG A 48 3.67 -4.79 -14.16
C ARG A 48 5.03 -4.19 -14.54
N TYR A 49 5.53 -3.29 -13.71
CA TYR A 49 6.81 -2.61 -13.94
C TYR A 49 7.98 -3.24 -13.17
N GLU A 50 7.76 -4.41 -12.54
CA GLU A 50 8.77 -5.11 -11.73
C GLU A 50 9.46 -4.19 -10.71
N ALA A 51 8.66 -3.35 -10.05
CA ALA A 51 9.15 -2.30 -9.17
C ALA A 51 10.06 -2.86 -8.06
N SER A 52 11.26 -2.30 -7.94
CA SER A 52 12.21 -2.68 -6.90
C SER A 52 11.74 -2.19 -5.52
N PRO A 53 11.89 -3.00 -4.45
CA PRO A 53 11.67 -2.55 -3.07
C PRO A 53 12.47 -1.31 -2.68
N THR A 54 13.60 -1.02 -3.34
CA THR A 54 14.43 0.15 -3.06
C THR A 54 13.69 1.48 -3.24
N HIS A 55 12.71 1.53 -4.14
CA HIS A 55 11.99 2.76 -4.50
C HIS A 55 10.56 2.80 -3.96
N ILE A 56 10.17 1.88 -3.07
CA ILE A 56 8.76 1.73 -2.70
C ILE A 56 8.18 2.96 -2.02
N PHE A 57 8.94 3.65 -1.16
CA PHE A 57 8.47 4.85 -0.49
C PHE A 57 8.20 5.99 -1.48
N ASP A 58 9.11 6.23 -2.42
CA ASP A 58 8.92 7.23 -3.49
C ASP A 58 7.68 6.91 -4.35
N LEU A 59 7.46 5.64 -4.65
CA LEU A 59 6.31 5.18 -5.44
C LEU A 59 5.00 5.32 -4.67
N VAL A 60 5.01 5.07 -3.36
CA VAL A 60 3.86 5.29 -2.48
C VAL A 60 3.54 6.77 -2.36
N GLU A 61 4.54 7.64 -2.18
CA GLU A 61 4.33 9.09 -2.15
C GLU A 61 3.71 9.61 -3.45
N ASN A 62 4.21 9.16 -4.60
CA ASN A 62 3.62 9.50 -5.90
C ASN A 62 2.18 9.00 -6.04
N PHE A 63 1.90 7.76 -5.61
CA PHE A 63 0.55 7.21 -5.62
C PHE A 63 -0.42 8.01 -4.74
N LEU A 64 0.00 8.41 -3.54
CA LEU A 64 -0.79 9.21 -2.62
C LEU A 64 -1.06 10.62 -3.15
N ALA A 65 -0.14 11.19 -3.92
CA ALA A 65 -0.32 12.49 -4.56
C ALA A 65 -1.35 12.49 -5.71
N GLU A 66 -1.66 11.31 -6.26
CA GLU A 66 -2.63 11.12 -7.36
C GLU A 66 -4.02 10.63 -6.89
N LEU A 67 -4.20 10.42 -5.58
CA LEU A 67 -5.41 9.87 -4.96
C LEU A 67 -6.56 10.87 -4.79
#